data_AF-A0A5J4PVX6-F1
#
_entry.id   AF-A0A5J4PVX6-F1
#
_cell.length_a   1.000
_cell.length_b   1.000
_cell.length_c   1.000
_cell.angle_alpha   90.00
_cell.angle_beta   90.00
_cell.angle_gamma   90.00
#
_symmetry.space_group_name_H-M   'P 1'
#
loop_
_entity.id
_entity.type
_entity.pdbx_description
1 polymer ?
#
loop_
_entity_poly.entity_id
_entity_poly.type
_entity_poly.pdbx_seq_one_letter_code
_entity_poly.pdbx_strand_id
1 'polypeptide(L)'
;YLSNDALFKIQSNIIRKLASEKSCLFVGRCADYILRDHPYSMTIFISSYMHDRMKRLYHTLNLSETEVKELIHKTDKCRSEYYNYYTYNTWGAAATYHLCINASVLGIEGTVTFIKEVLGMWVGKTESASFWMGVLTDLKARGVEDILITVTDNLNGFTDTIHPNNHI
;
A
#
# COMPACT_ATOMS: atom_id res chain seq x y z
N TYR A 1 -16.01 -23.17 19.37
CA TYR A 1 -15.35 -22.86 18.09
C TYR A 1 -15.89 -21.54 17.58
N LEU A 2 -15.03 -20.55 17.30
CA LEU A 2 -15.42 -19.29 16.70
C LEU A 2 -15.68 -19.53 15.19
N SER A 3 -16.82 -19.08 14.64
CA SER A 3 -17.08 -19.22 13.20
C SER A 3 -16.19 -18.30 12.37
N ASN A 4 -15.93 -18.66 11.11
CA ASN A 4 -15.14 -17.83 10.19
C ASN A 4 -15.73 -16.42 10.04
N ASP A 5 -17.05 -16.28 10.05
CA ASP A 5 -17.73 -14.98 9.96
C ASP A 5 -17.55 -14.14 11.23
N ALA A 6 -17.59 -14.77 12.40
CA ALA A 6 -17.29 -14.08 13.65
C ALA A 6 -15.83 -13.61 13.68
N LEU A 7 -14.89 -14.45 13.21
CA LEU A 7 -13.48 -14.07 13.09
C LEU A 7 -13.28 -12.92 12.11
N PHE A 8 -13.93 -12.96 10.93
CA PHE A 8 -13.86 -11.89 9.94
C PHE A 8 -14.38 -10.56 10.50
N LYS A 9 -15.50 -10.57 11.23
CA LYS A 9 -16.04 -9.38 11.89
C LYS A 9 -15.06 -8.80 12.92
N ILE A 10 -14.47 -9.65 13.77
CA ILE A 10 -13.49 -9.21 14.78
C ILE A 10 -12.25 -8.59 14.09
N GLN A 11 -11.68 -9.27 13.09
CA GLN A 11 -10.53 -8.76 12.35
C GLN A 11 -10.85 -7.43 11.65
N SER A 12 -12.04 -7.31 11.05
CA SER A 12 -12.48 -6.08 10.39
C SER A 12 -12.58 -4.90 11.36
N ASN A 13 -13.08 -5.13 12.57
CA ASN A 13 -13.17 -4.09 13.59
C ASN A 13 -11.78 -3.67 14.08
N ILE A 14 -10.86 -4.62 14.26
CA ILE A 14 -9.48 -4.33 14.65
C ILE A 14 -8.76 -3.51 13.57
N ILE A 15 -8.88 -3.90 12.29
CA ILE A 15 -8.28 -3.18 11.16
C ILE A 15 -8.78 -1.72 11.12
N ARG A 16 -10.09 -1.50 11.22
CA ARG A 16 -10.67 -0.15 11.23
C ARG A 16 -10.20 0.68 12.43
N LYS A 17 -10.19 0.08 13.62
CA LYS A 17 -9.72 0.75 14.83
C LYS A 17 -8.26 1.21 14.68
N LEU A 18 -7.36 0.29 14.29
CA LEU A 18 -5.96 0.60 14.12
C LEU A 18 -5.73 1.69 13.05
N ALA A 19 -6.45 1.60 11.92
CA ALA A 19 -6.35 2.60 10.85
C ALA A 19 -6.85 3.99 11.28
N SER A 20 -7.83 4.07 12.19
CA SER A 20 -8.32 5.35 12.73
C SER A 20 -7.39 6.01 13.74
N GLU A 21 -6.50 5.23 14.37
CA GLU A 21 -5.59 5.71 15.41
C GLU A 21 -4.21 6.10 14.86
N LYS A 22 -3.72 5.39 13.84
CA LYS A 22 -2.37 5.60 13.29
C LYS A 22 -2.21 5.02 11.89
N SER A 23 -1.18 5.47 11.18
CA SER A 23 -0.71 4.86 9.94
C SER A 23 -0.30 3.40 10.18
N CYS A 24 -0.81 2.50 9.34
CA CYS A 24 -0.62 1.06 9.46
C CYS A 24 -0.36 0.41 8.10
N LEU A 25 0.39 -0.70 8.09
CA LEU A 25 0.49 -1.62 6.96
C LEU A 25 -0.28 -2.91 7.27
N PHE A 26 -1.26 -3.25 6.45
CA PHE A 26 -2.02 -4.49 6.57
C PHE A 26 -1.70 -5.43 5.39
N VAL A 27 -1.43 -6.71 5.70
CA VAL A 27 -1.15 -7.73 4.69
C VAL A 27 -2.33 -8.70 4.60
N GLY A 28 -3.07 -8.66 3.48
CA GLY A 28 -4.21 -9.53 3.22
C GLY A 28 -5.45 -9.19 4.07
N ARG A 29 -6.19 -10.22 4.51
CA ARG A 29 -7.37 -10.10 5.39
C ARG A 29 -8.49 -9.19 4.85
N CYS A 30 -8.58 -9.05 3.53
CA CYS A 30 -9.52 -8.15 2.86
C CYS A 30 -9.41 -6.69 3.33
N ALA A 31 -8.22 -6.27 3.79
CA ALA A 31 -8.02 -4.92 4.33
C ALA A 31 -8.37 -3.82 3.32
N ASP A 32 -8.12 -4.05 2.04
CA ASP A 32 -8.53 -3.18 0.93
C ASP A 32 -10.04 -2.97 0.90
N TYR A 33 -10.83 -4.04 1.01
CA TYR A 33 -12.28 -3.96 1.02
C TYR A 33 -12.82 -3.40 2.35
N ILE A 34 -12.18 -3.73 3.47
CA ILE A 34 -12.57 -3.28 4.82
C ILE A 34 -12.37 -1.76 4.97
N LEU A 35 -11.31 -1.23 4.37
CA LEU A 35 -10.90 0.19 4.41
C LEU A 35 -11.24 0.95 3.12
N ARG A 36 -12.09 0.41 2.24
CA ARG A 36 -12.45 1.02 0.94
C ARG A 36 -12.97 2.46 1.01
N ASP A 37 -13.56 2.83 2.15
CA ASP A 37 -14.11 4.17 2.40
C ASP A 37 -13.14 5.05 3.19
N HIS A 38 -11.93 4.56 3.51
CA HIS A 38 -10.92 5.31 4.24
C HIS A 38 -10.11 6.20 3.28
N PRO A 39 -10.12 7.53 3.44
CA PRO A 39 -9.62 8.48 2.44
C PRO A 39 -8.12 8.39 2.20
N TYR A 40 -7.36 7.92 3.18
CA TYR A 40 -5.89 7.78 3.09
C TYR A 40 -5.43 6.33 2.92
N SER A 41 -6.32 5.43 2.48
CA SER A 41 -5.93 4.03 2.21
C SER A 41 -5.34 3.89 0.82
N MET A 42 -4.17 3.24 0.73
CA MET A 42 -3.61 2.77 -0.53
C MET A 42 -3.54 1.25 -0.52
N THR A 43 -3.93 0.62 -1.62
CA THR A 43 -4.05 -0.84 -1.73
C THR A 43 -3.14 -1.34 -2.85
N ILE A 44 -2.28 -2.30 -2.51
CA ILE A 44 -1.22 -2.75 -3.41
C ILE A 44 -1.27 -4.27 -3.50
N PHE A 45 -1.29 -4.79 -4.73
CA PHE A 45 -1.14 -6.21 -5.00
C PHE A 45 0.24 -6.52 -5.55
N ILE A 46 0.98 -7.40 -4.87
CA ILE A 46 2.32 -7.81 -5.28
C ILE A 46 2.25 -9.22 -5.83
N SER A 47 2.64 -9.35 -7.09
CA SER A 47 2.79 -10.61 -7.81
C SER A 47 4.27 -10.92 -8.07
N SER A 48 4.56 -12.13 -8.50
CA SER A 48 5.90 -12.57 -8.94
C SER A 48 5.73 -13.79 -9.85
N TYR A 49 6.67 -14.00 -10.77
CA TYR A 49 6.72 -15.22 -11.57
C TYR A 49 6.87 -16.46 -10.68
N MET A 50 6.30 -17.58 -11.11
CA MET A 50 6.31 -18.84 -10.35
C MET A 50 7.74 -19.27 -9.97
N HIS A 51 8.68 -19.19 -10.92
CA HIS A 51 10.07 -19.61 -10.68
C HIS A 51 10.75 -18.79 -9.55
N ASP A 52 10.54 -17.47 -9.50
CA ASP A 52 11.10 -16.61 -8.44
C ASP A 52 10.47 -16.89 -7.08
N ARG A 53 9.17 -17.16 -7.06
CA ARG A 53 8.45 -17.54 -5.84
C ARG A 53 8.98 -18.85 -5.28
N MET A 54 9.17 -19.84 -6.14
CA MET A 54 9.74 -21.14 -5.77
C MET A 54 11.17 -20.99 -5.25
N LYS A 55 12.01 -20.19 -5.93
CA LYS A 55 13.39 -19.90 -5.49
C LYS A 55 13.45 -19.34 -4.06
N ARG A 56 12.56 -18.40 -3.71
CA ARG A 56 12.49 -17.84 -2.35
C ARG A 56 12.09 -18.89 -1.31
N LEU A 57 11.18 -19.80 -1.68
CA LEU A 57 10.71 -20.85 -0.77
C LEU A 57 11.75 -21.96 -0.59
N TYR A 58 12.54 -22.33 -1.60
CA TYR A 58 13.61 -23.33 -1.44
C TYR A 58 14.63 -22.96 -0.36
N HIS A 59 15.02 -21.69 -0.29
CA HIS A 59 15.97 -21.23 0.73
C HIS A 59 15.38 -21.19 2.14
N THR A 60 14.04 -21.23 2.25
CA THR A 60 13.33 -21.08 3.53
C THR A 60 12.76 -22.41 4.03
N LEU A 61 12.38 -23.30 3.11
CA LEU A 61 11.66 -24.53 3.37
C LEU A 61 12.41 -25.69 2.72
N ASN A 62 12.69 -26.73 3.51
CA ASN A 62 13.34 -27.96 3.05
C ASN A 62 12.35 -28.90 2.36
N LEU A 63 11.74 -28.43 1.27
CA LEU A 63 10.71 -29.12 0.49
C LEU A 63 11.18 -29.38 -0.95
N SER A 64 10.61 -30.40 -1.58
CA SER A 64 10.82 -30.68 -3.00
C SER A 64 10.16 -29.64 -3.91
N GLU A 65 10.59 -29.60 -5.17
CA GLU A 65 10.03 -28.71 -6.20
C GLU A 65 8.50 -28.85 -6.33
N THR A 66 8.02 -30.08 -6.37
CA THR A 66 6.58 -30.39 -6.49
C THR A 66 5.82 -29.87 -5.27
N GLU A 67 6.32 -30.12 -4.07
CA GLU A 67 5.68 -29.68 -2.82
C GLU A 67 5.63 -28.15 -2.72
N VAL A 68 6.70 -27.46 -3.11
CA VAL A 68 6.73 -25.98 -3.12
C VAL A 68 5.71 -25.43 -4.11
N LYS A 69 5.63 -26.01 -5.31
CA LYS A 69 4.66 -25.59 -6.34
C LYS A 69 3.22 -25.84 -5.89
N GLU A 70 2.94 -26.99 -5.27
CA GLU A 70 1.62 -27.30 -4.71
C GLU A 70 1.26 -26.39 -3.55
N LEU A 71 2.21 -26.08 -2.66
CA LEU A 71 2.04 -25.15 -1.56
C LEU A 71 1.66 -23.75 -2.06
N ILE A 72 2.34 -23.26 -3.09
CA ILE A 72 2.03 -21.98 -3.74
C ILE A 72 0.60 -21.99 -4.27
N HIS A 73 0.24 -22.98 -5.11
CA HIS A 73 -1.10 -23.05 -5.69
C HIS A 73 -2.19 -23.18 -4.64
N LYS A 74 -2.00 -24.02 -3.62
CA LYS A 74 -2.94 -24.20 -2.52
C LYS A 74 -3.12 -22.91 -1.72
N THR A 75 -2.03 -22.20 -1.44
CA THR A 75 -2.05 -20.93 -0.70
C THR A 75 -2.77 -19.85 -1.49
N ASP A 76 -2.48 -19.70 -2.78
CA ASP A 76 -3.12 -18.69 -3.64
C ASP A 76 -4.61 -19.00 -3.84
N LYS A 77 -4.96 -20.28 -4.05
CA LYS A 77 -6.36 -20.72 -4.10
C LYS A 77 -7.11 -20.38 -2.82
N CYS A 78 -6.54 -20.70 -1.65
CA CYS A 78 -7.15 -20.40 -0.37
C CYS A 78 -7.31 -18.88 -0.14
N ARG A 79 -6.32 -18.08 -0.54
CA ARG A 79 -6.40 -16.61 -0.50
C ARG A 79 -7.51 -16.08 -1.40
N SER A 80 -7.61 -16.58 -2.62
CA SER A 80 -8.64 -16.18 -3.57
C SER A 80 -10.03 -16.58 -3.09
N GLU A 81 -10.23 -17.80 -2.60
CA GLU A 81 -11.51 -18.28 -2.09
C GLU A 81 -11.97 -17.45 -0.89
N TYR A 82 -11.08 -17.24 0.08
CA TYR A 82 -11.38 -16.41 1.25
C TYR A 82 -11.74 -14.97 0.85
N TYR A 83 -10.95 -14.36 -0.03
CA TYR A 83 -11.16 -12.98 -0.45
C TYR A 83 -12.46 -12.81 -1.24
N ASN A 84 -12.71 -13.68 -2.23
CA ASN A 84 -13.89 -13.62 -3.08
C ASN A 84 -15.17 -13.99 -2.30
N TYR A 85 -15.06 -14.75 -1.19
CA TYR A 85 -16.20 -15.02 -0.32
C TYR A 85 -16.64 -13.79 0.48
N TYR A 86 -15.69 -13.01 1.00
CA TYR A 86 -15.98 -11.87 1.89
C TYR A 86 -16.11 -10.51 1.19
N THR A 87 -15.79 -10.44 -0.11
CA THR A 87 -15.78 -9.18 -0.87
C THR A 87 -16.52 -9.34 -2.19
N TYR A 88 -16.96 -8.22 -2.78
CA TYR A 88 -17.53 -8.19 -4.14
C TYR A 88 -16.45 -8.03 -5.23
N ASN A 89 -15.18 -8.11 -4.86
CA ASN A 89 -14.03 -7.92 -5.74
C ASN A 89 -13.40 -9.27 -6.10
N THR A 90 -12.42 -9.25 -7.00
CA THR A 90 -11.70 -10.47 -7.44
C THR A 90 -10.25 -10.40 -7.01
N TRP A 91 -9.81 -11.37 -6.21
CA TRP A 91 -8.42 -11.46 -5.77
C TRP A 91 -7.45 -11.50 -6.96
N GLY A 92 -6.44 -10.61 -6.93
CA GLY A 92 -5.45 -10.49 -7.98
C GLY A 92 -5.91 -9.78 -9.27
N ALA A 93 -7.18 -9.36 -9.38
CA ALA A 93 -7.64 -8.57 -10.51
C ALA A 93 -7.15 -7.12 -10.37
N ALA A 94 -6.58 -6.55 -11.43
CA ALA A 94 -6.01 -5.19 -11.39
C ALA A 94 -7.04 -4.14 -10.96
N ALA A 95 -8.31 -4.29 -11.35
CA ALA A 95 -9.40 -3.38 -10.97
C ALA A 95 -9.73 -3.36 -9.46
N THR A 96 -9.19 -4.30 -8.67
CA THR A 96 -9.42 -4.39 -7.22
C THR A 96 -8.46 -3.53 -6.41
N TYR A 97 -7.29 -3.20 -6.96
CA TYR A 97 -6.21 -2.55 -6.22
C TYR A 97 -5.84 -1.21 -6.86
N HIS A 98 -5.38 -0.26 -6.06
CA HIS A 98 -4.85 0.99 -6.59
C HIS A 98 -3.55 0.79 -7.37
N LEU A 99 -2.73 -0.19 -6.98
CA LEU A 99 -1.46 -0.49 -7.64
C LEU A 99 -1.19 -2.00 -7.68
N CYS A 100 -0.78 -2.51 -8.85
CA CYS A 100 -0.33 -3.89 -9.03
C CYS A 100 1.14 -3.91 -9.47
N ILE A 101 1.99 -4.64 -8.75
CA ILE A 101 3.44 -4.69 -9.02
C ILE A 101 3.86 -6.14 -9.21
N ASN A 102 4.74 -6.39 -10.18
CA ASN A 102 5.43 -7.66 -10.32
C ASN A 102 6.86 -7.55 -9.75
N ALA A 103 7.08 -8.13 -8.58
CA ALA A 103 8.36 -8.07 -7.88
C ALA A 103 9.48 -8.89 -8.54
N SER A 104 9.16 -9.73 -9.53
CA SER A 104 10.18 -10.38 -10.37
C SER A 104 10.86 -9.40 -11.32
N VAL A 105 10.16 -8.33 -11.73
CA VAL A 105 10.69 -7.34 -12.66
C VAL A 105 11.63 -6.37 -11.94
N LEU A 106 11.23 -5.88 -10.77
CA LEU A 106 11.97 -4.85 -10.03
C LEU A 106 12.91 -5.41 -8.95
N GLY A 107 12.78 -6.70 -8.61
CA GLY A 107 13.38 -7.23 -7.38
C GLY A 107 12.72 -6.66 -6.11
N ILE A 108 13.16 -7.13 -4.94
CA ILE A 108 12.58 -6.72 -3.65
C ILE A 108 12.86 -5.23 -3.38
N GLU A 109 14.13 -4.81 -3.45
CA GLU A 109 14.52 -3.42 -3.18
C GLU A 109 13.90 -2.43 -4.17
N GLY A 110 13.87 -2.79 -5.47
CA GLY A 110 13.20 -1.98 -6.48
C GLY A 110 11.70 -1.86 -6.24
N THR A 111 11.04 -2.96 -5.82
CA THR A 111 9.61 -2.92 -5.46
C THR A 111 9.36 -2.02 -4.26
N VAL A 112 10.20 -2.10 -3.21
CA VAL A 112 10.09 -1.25 -2.02
C VAL A 112 10.28 0.23 -2.40
N THR A 113 11.29 0.52 -3.22
CA THR A 113 11.58 1.89 -3.69
C THR A 113 10.40 2.44 -4.49
N PHE A 114 9.89 1.67 -5.44
CA PHE A 114 8.75 2.07 -6.26
C PHE A 114 7.48 2.34 -5.42
N ILE A 115 7.20 1.52 -4.40
CA ILE A 115 6.07 1.76 -3.49
C ILE A 115 6.24 3.08 -2.72
N LYS A 116 7.46 3.38 -2.25
CA LYS A 116 7.75 4.64 -1.55
C LYS A 116 7.55 5.85 -2.45
N GLU A 117 8.00 5.77 -3.70
CA GLU A 117 7.84 6.84 -4.69
C GLU A 117 6.37 7.13 -4.96
N VAL A 118 5.56 6.11 -5.23
CA VAL A 118 4.12 6.29 -5.52
C VAL A 118 3.38 6.97 -4.37
N LEU A 119 3.74 6.69 -3.12
CA LEU A 119 3.14 7.34 -1.94
C LEU A 119 3.47 8.84 -1.84
N GLY A 120 4.48 9.32 -2.57
CA GLY A 120 4.94 10.70 -2.59
C GLY A 120 4.84 11.36 -3.97
N MET A 121 3.94 10.89 -4.84
CA MET A 121 3.70 11.51 -6.15
C MET A 121 2.49 12.44 -6.09
N TRP A 122 2.69 13.70 -6.49
CA TRP A 122 1.60 14.65 -6.73
C TRP A 122 1.59 15.05 -8.21
N VAL A 123 0.41 15.01 -8.83
CA VAL A 123 0.24 15.37 -10.25
C VAL A 123 -0.52 16.69 -10.33
N GLY A 124 0.11 17.70 -10.92
CA GLY A 124 -0.45 19.03 -11.15
C GLY A 124 -0.38 19.43 -12.62
N LYS A 125 -1.26 20.33 -13.05
CA LYS A 125 -1.16 20.93 -14.39
C LYS A 125 0.01 21.92 -14.49
N THR A 126 0.33 22.57 -13.37
CA THR A 126 1.41 23.56 -13.24
C THR A 126 2.02 23.43 -11.85
N GLU A 127 3.30 23.77 -11.74
CA GLU A 127 4.03 23.82 -10.46
C GLU A 127 3.92 25.21 -9.84
N SER A 128 2.70 25.70 -9.58
CA SER A 128 2.48 27.00 -8.95
C SER A 128 2.63 26.92 -7.42
N ALA A 129 2.86 28.05 -6.76
CA ALA A 129 2.85 28.12 -5.29
C ALA A 129 1.54 27.54 -4.68
N SER A 130 0.40 27.74 -5.33
CA SER A 130 -0.88 27.16 -4.90
C SER A 130 -0.94 25.63 -5.00
N PHE A 131 -0.33 25.03 -6.04
CA PHE A 131 -0.23 23.58 -6.16
C PHE A 131 0.59 23.01 -5.01
N TRP A 132 1.76 23.60 -4.77
CA TRP A 132 2.66 23.17 -3.71
C TRP A 132 2.13 23.40 -2.30
N MET A 133 1.37 24.48 -2.07
CA MET A 133 0.62 24.65 -0.82
C MET A 133 -0.37 23.50 -0.62
N GLY A 134 -1.02 23.03 -1.68
CA GLY A 134 -1.86 21.83 -1.67
C GLY A 134 -1.06 20.58 -1.28
N VAL A 135 0.13 20.39 -1.86
CA VAL A 135 1.04 19.27 -1.52
C VAL A 135 1.44 19.31 -0.04
N LEU A 136 1.89 20.46 0.47
CA LEU A 136 2.30 20.63 1.86
C LEU A 136 1.12 20.43 2.83
N THR A 137 -0.07 20.89 2.44
CA THR A 137 -1.30 20.69 3.22
C THR A 137 -1.68 19.20 3.27
N ASP A 138 -1.57 18.48 2.16
CA ASP A 138 -1.80 17.03 2.11
C ASP A 138 -0.77 16.28 2.97
N LEU A 139 0.51 16.61 2.85
CA LEU A 139 1.57 16.05 3.69
C LEU A 139 1.29 16.24 5.19
N LYS A 140 0.90 17.45 5.59
CA LYS A 140 0.51 17.76 6.97
C LYS A 140 -0.74 16.97 7.39
N ALA A 141 -1.75 16.88 6.53
CA ALA A 141 -2.96 16.09 6.80
C ALA A 141 -2.66 14.59 6.94
N ARG A 142 -1.59 14.10 6.30
CA ARG A 142 -1.09 12.73 6.40
C ARG A 142 -0.18 12.48 7.61
N GLY A 143 0.04 13.50 8.46
CA GLY A 143 0.79 13.38 9.70
C GLY A 143 2.28 13.67 9.58
N VAL A 144 2.75 14.30 8.50
CA VAL A 144 4.10 14.87 8.47
C VAL A 144 4.14 16.06 9.42
N GLU A 145 4.90 15.93 10.51
CA GLU A 145 5.04 16.96 11.54
C GLU A 145 6.11 17.98 11.18
N ASP A 146 7.25 17.53 10.68
CA ASP A 146 8.42 18.37 10.34
C ASP A 146 9.00 18.06 8.96
N ILE A 147 9.48 19.09 8.26
CA ILE A 147 10.24 18.98 7.01
C ILE A 147 11.62 19.60 7.26
N LEU A 148 12.66 18.77 7.33
CA LEU A 148 14.02 19.20 7.67
C LEU A 148 14.72 19.93 6.50
N ILE A 149 14.46 19.53 5.26
CA ILE A 149 15.09 20.07 4.06
C ILE A 149 14.04 20.24 2.97
N THR A 150 13.99 21.43 2.38
CA THR A 150 13.26 21.71 1.15
C THR A 150 14.26 22.22 0.10
N VAL A 151 14.24 21.65 -1.11
CA VAL A 151 15.05 22.12 -2.24
C VAL A 151 14.08 22.62 -3.29
N THR A 152 14.25 23.88 -3.69
CA THR A 152 13.32 24.57 -4.57
C THR A 152 14.12 25.29 -5.67
N ASP A 153 13.54 25.41 -6.85
CA ASP A 153 14.13 26.05 -8.03
C ASP A 153 13.77 27.54 -8.12
N ASN A 154 13.74 28.22 -6.97
CA ASN A 154 13.36 29.64 -6.85
C ASN A 154 11.96 29.96 -7.38
N LEU A 155 11.02 29.01 -7.21
CA LEU A 155 9.63 29.19 -7.56
C LEU A 155 9.01 30.35 -6.75
N ASN A 156 8.58 31.40 -7.46
CA ASN A 156 7.97 32.59 -6.85
C ASN A 156 6.79 32.21 -5.94
N GLY A 157 6.85 32.67 -4.68
CA GLY A 157 5.82 32.44 -3.66
C GLY A 157 5.93 31.11 -2.91
N PHE A 158 6.83 30.19 -3.30
CA PHE A 158 6.99 28.91 -2.60
C PHE A 158 7.65 29.08 -1.22
N THR A 159 8.59 30.00 -1.06
CA THR A 159 9.19 30.30 0.25
C THR A 159 8.14 30.69 1.28
N ASP A 160 7.14 31.48 0.86
CA ASP A 160 6.01 31.87 1.70
C ASP A 160 5.11 30.66 2.03
N THR A 161 5.05 29.65 1.15
CA THR A 161 4.30 28.42 1.42
C THR A 161 4.95 27.50 2.46
N ILE A 162 6.28 27.48 2.54
CA ILE A 162 7.01 26.71 3.56
C ILE A 162 6.91 27.38 4.93
N HIS A 163 6.92 28.72 4.95
CA HIS A 163 6.89 29.52 6.17
C HIS A 163 5.67 30.46 6.18
N PRO A 164 4.44 29.94 6.30
CA PRO A 164 3.23 30.77 6.22
C PRO A 164 3.11 31.83 7.34
N ASN A 165 3.99 31.80 8.36
CA ASN A 165 3.99 32.72 9.51
C ASN A 165 5.24 33.62 9.61
N ASN A 166 6.17 33.64 8.65
CA ASN A 166 7.30 34.56 8.69
C ASN A 166 6.93 35.93 8.11
N HIS A 167 6.08 36.66 8.82
CA HIS A 167 6.09 38.12 8.81
C HIS A 167 7.06 38.59 9.89
N ILE A 168 8.33 38.77 9.52
CA ILE A 168 9.31 39.60 10.24
C ILE A 168 9.97 40.54 9.24
#